data_AF-A0AA38UP95-F1
#
_entry.id   AF-A0AA38UP95-F1
#
_cell.length_a   1.000
_cell.length_b   1.000
_cell.length_c   1.000
_cell.angle_alpha   90.00
_cell.angle_beta   90.00
_cell.angle_gamma   90.00
#
_symmetry.space_group_name_H-M   'P 1'
#
loop_
_entity.id
_entity.type
_entity.pdbx_description
1 polymer ?
#
loop_
_entity_poly.entity_id
_entity_poly.type
_entity_poly.pdbx_seq_one_letter_code
_entity_poly.pdbx_strand_id
1 'polypeptide(L)'
;MLLEQLKGEEVEIIPITQREGISAIAFTFKEILDGLGNEIEEVLMDSTWKTNALGYELFSIVGEVNGQAMPLAFMFITLNKEASEGTKELVLRDFVRWISGHCPNIKFTLTDKDVIEINA
;
A
#
# COMPACT_ATOMS: atom_id res chain seq x y z
N MET A 1 -20.52 -9.86 -8.22
CA MET A 1 -19.12 -9.56 -8.60
C MET A 1 -18.22 -10.64 -7.99
N LEU A 2 -17.12 -11.08 -8.63
CA LEU A 2 -16.29 -12.22 -8.14
C LEU A 2 -15.73 -12.00 -6.70
N LEU A 3 -15.69 -10.74 -6.25
CA LEU A 3 -15.26 -10.33 -4.91
C LEU A 3 -16.37 -10.32 -3.84
N GLU A 4 -17.64 -10.50 -4.18
CA GLU A 4 -18.77 -10.33 -3.24
C GLU A 4 -19.25 -11.65 -2.59
N GLN A 5 -18.60 -12.78 -2.88
CA GLN A 5 -19.08 -14.10 -2.47
C GLN A 5 -18.27 -14.76 -1.34
N LEU A 6 -17.17 -14.14 -0.90
CA LEU A 6 -16.36 -14.65 0.20
C LEU A 6 -16.70 -13.89 1.48
N LYS A 7 -17.29 -14.58 2.46
CA LYS A 7 -17.26 -14.12 3.86
C LYS A 7 -15.84 -14.40 4.37
N GLY A 8 -14.99 -13.38 4.36
CA GLY A 8 -13.59 -13.44 4.80
C GLY A 8 -13.22 -12.30 5.74
N GLU A 9 -11.94 -12.25 6.08
CA GLU A 9 -11.24 -11.23 6.89
C GLU A 9 -11.71 -9.80 6.58
N GLU A 10 -11.87 -8.97 7.60
CA GLU A 10 -12.33 -7.59 7.46
C GLU A 10 -11.27 -6.74 6.75
N VAL A 11 -11.65 -6.21 5.59
CA VAL A 11 -10.83 -5.24 4.87
C VAL A 11 -11.03 -3.87 5.50
N GLU A 12 -9.95 -3.27 5.99
CA GLU A 12 -9.96 -1.90 6.49
C GLU A 12 -9.48 -0.94 5.41
N ILE A 13 -10.26 0.10 5.15
CA ILE A 13 -9.90 1.15 4.18
C ILE A 13 -8.90 2.10 4.83
N ILE A 14 -7.76 2.28 4.17
CA ILE A 14 -6.74 3.21 4.60
C ILE A 14 -7.18 4.63 4.20
N PRO A 15 -7.24 5.60 5.12
CA PRO A 15 -7.73 6.95 4.86
C PRO A 15 -6.70 7.76 4.07
N ILE A 16 -6.67 7.56 2.74
CA ILE A 16 -5.81 8.31 1.82
C ILE A 16 -6.39 9.69 1.54
N THR A 17 -5.58 10.73 1.68
CA THR A 17 -5.96 12.10 1.32
C THR A 17 -6.11 12.21 -0.19
N GLN A 18 -7.36 12.31 -0.68
CA GLN A 18 -7.62 12.58 -2.09
C GLN A 18 -7.14 13.99 -2.47
N ARG A 19 -6.58 14.12 -3.66
CA ARG A 19 -6.05 15.38 -4.21
C ARG A 19 -6.62 15.60 -5.61
N GLU A 20 -6.48 16.81 -6.13
CA GLU A 20 -6.92 17.10 -7.50
C GLU A 20 -6.15 16.23 -8.51
N GLY A 21 -6.88 15.69 -9.48
CA GLY A 21 -6.34 14.87 -10.56
C GLY A 21 -5.83 13.49 -10.17
N ILE A 22 -6.11 12.99 -8.97
CA ILE A 22 -5.76 11.64 -8.54
C ILE A 22 -6.99 10.90 -8.00
N SER A 23 -7.05 9.58 -8.24
CA SER A 23 -7.97 8.66 -7.57
C SER A 23 -7.14 7.58 -6.91
N ALA A 24 -7.29 7.44 -5.59
CA ALA A 24 -6.55 6.46 -4.81
C ALA A 24 -7.49 5.67 -3.89
N ILE A 25 -7.38 4.35 -3.93
CA ILE A 25 -8.12 3.42 -3.06
C ILE A 25 -7.10 2.50 -2.42
N ALA A 26 -6.97 2.59 -1.10
CA ALA A 26 -6.04 1.78 -0.33
C ALA A 26 -6.77 0.99 0.75
N PHE A 27 -6.28 -0.21 1.00
CA PHE A 27 -6.85 -1.10 2.00
C PHE A 27 -5.81 -2.04 2.58
N THR A 28 -6.14 -2.59 3.74
CA THR A 28 -5.33 -3.56 4.48
C THR A 28 -6.19 -4.73 4.96
N PHE A 29 -5.53 -5.75 5.49
CA PHE A 29 -6.15 -6.90 6.14
C PHE A 29 -6.06 -6.69 7.64
N LYS A 30 -7.19 -6.31 8.25
CA LYS A 30 -7.21 -5.81 9.63
C LYS A 30 -6.58 -6.80 10.61
N GLU A 31 -6.98 -8.05 10.53
CA GLU A 31 -6.55 -9.12 11.42
C GLU A 31 -5.05 -9.44 11.26
N ILE A 32 -4.52 -9.29 10.05
CA ILE A 32 -3.07 -9.45 9.80
C ILE A 32 -2.30 -8.33 10.50
N LEU A 33 -2.71 -7.07 10.35
CA LEU A 33 -2.02 -5.95 10.99
C LEU A 33 -2.18 -5.97 12.51
N ASP A 34 -3.39 -6.21 13.02
CA ASP A 34 -3.67 -6.26 14.46
C ASP A 34 -2.91 -7.41 15.13
N GLY A 35 -2.74 -8.55 14.42
CA GLY A 35 -2.06 -9.73 14.94
C GLY A 35 -0.54 -9.71 14.80
N LEU A 36 -0.01 -9.19 13.68
CA LEU A 36 1.40 -9.33 13.32
C LEU A 36 2.15 -8.00 13.20
N GLY A 37 1.48 -6.85 13.16
CA GLY A 37 2.11 -5.56 12.89
C GLY A 37 3.26 -5.22 13.83
N ASN A 38 3.14 -5.57 15.12
CA ASN A 38 4.21 -5.39 16.10
C ASN A 38 5.41 -6.34 15.92
N GLU A 39 5.28 -7.41 15.13
CA GLU A 39 6.34 -8.39 14.89
C GLU A 39 7.04 -8.17 13.54
N ILE A 40 6.48 -7.33 12.66
CA ILE A 40 7.08 -7.00 11.37
C ILE A 40 8.35 -6.18 11.56
N GLU A 41 9.49 -6.77 11.18
CA GLU A 41 10.79 -6.10 11.16
C GLU A 41 11.28 -5.78 9.75
N GLU A 42 10.74 -6.45 8.73
CA GLU A 42 11.11 -6.27 7.33
C GLU A 42 9.85 -6.14 6.49
N VAL A 43 9.85 -5.13 5.61
CA VAL A 43 8.80 -4.93 4.61
C VAL A 43 9.41 -4.76 3.23
N LEU A 44 8.67 -5.19 2.23
CA LEU A 44 8.93 -4.88 0.83
C LEU A 44 7.74 -4.13 0.23
N MET A 45 8.03 -3.15 -0.60
CA MET A 45 7.05 -2.44 -1.41
C MET A 45 7.38 -2.67 -2.88
N ASP A 46 6.36 -2.95 -3.67
CA ASP A 46 6.49 -3.10 -5.12
C ASP A 46 5.23 -2.56 -5.81
N SER A 47 5.34 -2.28 -7.10
CA SER A 47 4.24 -1.78 -7.91
C SER A 47 4.11 -2.47 -9.27
N THR A 48 2.86 -2.63 -9.71
CA THR A 48 2.57 -2.99 -11.10
C THR A 48 1.95 -1.79 -11.80
N TRP A 49 2.51 -1.42 -12.95
CA TRP A 49 2.11 -0.26 -13.74
C TRP A 49 1.78 -0.68 -15.18
N LYS A 50 0.81 -0.01 -15.80
CA LYS A 50 0.29 -0.33 -17.16
C LYS A 50 -0.21 -1.78 -17.31
N THR A 51 -0.73 -2.37 -16.24
CA THR A 51 -1.17 -3.77 -16.21
C THR A 51 -2.68 -3.95 -16.34
N ASN A 52 -3.46 -2.87 -16.40
CA ASN A 52 -4.93 -2.93 -16.55
C ASN A 52 -5.47 -1.86 -17.50
N ALA A 53 -6.67 -2.11 -18.03
CA ALA A 53 -7.34 -1.25 -19.00
C ALA A 53 -7.83 0.10 -18.42
N LEU A 54 -7.89 0.21 -17.08
CA LEU A 54 -8.38 1.40 -16.39
C LEU A 54 -7.26 2.38 -15.99
N GLY A 55 -6.00 2.06 -16.34
CA GLY A 55 -4.87 2.94 -16.09
C GLY A 55 -4.49 3.07 -14.61
N TYR A 56 -4.89 2.11 -13.77
CA TYR A 56 -4.43 2.06 -12.39
C TYR A 56 -3.03 1.47 -12.30
N GLU A 57 -2.23 2.01 -11.38
CA GLU A 57 -1.06 1.36 -10.83
C GLU A 57 -1.48 0.71 -9.49
N LEU A 58 -0.98 -0.48 -9.23
CA LEU A 58 -1.21 -1.18 -7.97
C LEU A 58 0.09 -1.25 -7.19
N PHE A 59 0.10 -0.66 -6.00
CA PHE A 59 1.16 -0.80 -5.01
C PHE A 59 0.79 -1.87 -4.00
N SER A 60 1.76 -2.65 -3.56
CA SER A 60 1.61 -3.62 -2.49
C SER A 60 2.71 -3.48 -1.46
N ILE A 61 2.36 -3.57 -0.18
CA ILE A 61 3.32 -3.72 0.92
C ILE A 61 3.17 -5.12 1.49
N VAL A 62 4.27 -5.84 1.57
CA VAL A 62 4.35 -7.22 2.09
C VAL A 62 5.37 -7.24 3.21
N GLY A 63 5.01 -7.83 4.35
CA GLY A 63 5.90 -8.03 5.49
C GLY A 63 6.50 -9.44 5.49
N GLU A 64 7.68 -9.58 6.06
CA GLU A 64 8.25 -10.88 6.39
C GLU A 64 7.77 -11.34 7.78
N VAL A 65 7.28 -12.58 7.86
CA VAL A 65 6.91 -13.22 9.13
C VAL A 65 7.35 -14.68 9.11
N ASN A 66 8.38 -15.02 9.90
CA ASN A 66 8.86 -16.39 10.10
C ASN A 66 9.13 -17.15 8.78
N GLY A 67 9.85 -16.51 7.86
CA GLY A 67 10.18 -16.98 6.51
C GLY A 67 9.03 -16.90 5.51
N GLN A 68 7.92 -16.25 5.85
CA GLN A 68 6.74 -16.14 4.99
C GLN A 68 6.49 -14.70 4.55
N ALA A 69 6.02 -14.55 3.31
CA ALA A 69 5.57 -13.27 2.78
C ALA A 69 4.10 -13.05 3.16
N MET A 70 3.83 -12.04 4.00
CA MET A 70 2.50 -11.69 4.47
C MET A 70 2.02 -10.39 3.82
N PRO A 71 0.92 -10.41 3.04
CA PRO A 71 0.41 -9.17 2.45
C PRO A 71 -0.14 -8.26 3.56
N LEU A 72 0.40 -7.05 3.67
CA LEU A 72 -0.03 -6.08 4.67
C LEU A 72 -1.05 -5.12 4.08
N ALA A 73 -0.79 -4.57 2.89
CA ALA A 73 -1.70 -3.62 2.29
C ALA A 73 -1.53 -3.48 0.78
N PHE A 74 -2.58 -2.95 0.15
CA PHE A 74 -2.63 -2.67 -1.27
C PHE A 74 -3.18 -1.26 -1.51
N MET A 75 -2.68 -0.59 -2.55
CA MET A 75 -3.22 0.67 -3.02
C MET A 75 -3.32 0.71 -4.53
N PHE A 76 -4.52 0.98 -5.02
CA PHE A 76 -4.77 1.36 -6.40
C PHE A 76 -4.68 2.87 -6.53
N ILE A 77 -3.90 3.36 -7.49
CA ILE A 77 -3.75 4.79 -7.80
C ILE A 77 -3.84 5.03 -9.30
N THR A 78 -4.51 6.09 -9.72
CA THR A 78 -4.46 6.60 -11.09
C THR A 78 -4.45 8.12 -11.10
N LEU A 79 -3.77 8.71 -12.08
CA LEU A 79 -3.61 10.16 -12.23
C LEU A 79 -4.19 10.61 -13.58
N ASN A 80 -4.77 11.79 -13.59
CA ASN A 80 -5.19 12.49 -14.80
C ASN A 80 -4.30 13.73 -15.05
N LYS A 81 -4.60 14.48 -16.11
CA LYS A 81 -3.84 15.69 -16.52
C LYS A 81 -3.91 16.87 -15.56
N GLU A 82 -4.81 16.85 -14.58
CA GLU A 82 -5.00 17.90 -13.57
C GLU A 82 -4.09 17.67 -12.35
N ALA A 83 -3.49 16.48 -12.23
CA ALA A 83 -2.56 16.19 -11.13
C ALA A 83 -1.30 17.05 -11.25
N SER A 84 -1.02 17.80 -10.19
CA SER A 84 0.23 18.56 -10.07
C SER A 84 1.43 17.62 -9.86
N GLU A 85 2.63 18.09 -10.22
CA GLU A 85 3.88 17.39 -9.93
C GLU A 85 3.99 17.08 -8.42
N GLY A 86 4.48 15.88 -8.08
CA GLY A 86 4.56 15.41 -6.68
C GLY A 86 3.25 14.91 -6.07
N THR A 87 2.10 15.00 -6.75
CA THR A 87 0.81 14.51 -6.21
C THR A 87 0.85 13.02 -5.88
N LYS A 88 1.46 12.21 -6.76
CA LYS A 88 1.67 10.78 -6.54
C LYS A 88 2.50 10.50 -5.28
N GLU A 89 3.61 11.22 -5.11
CA GLU A 89 4.50 11.10 -3.95
C GLU A 89 3.74 11.38 -2.64
N LEU A 90 2.95 12.45 -2.61
CA LEU A 90 2.17 12.80 -1.41
C LEU A 90 1.16 11.70 -1.04
N VAL A 91 0.53 11.07 -2.03
CA VAL A 91 -0.41 9.96 -1.80
C VAL A 91 0.30 8.69 -1.35
N LEU A 92 1.43 8.33 -1.97
CA LEU A 92 2.25 7.20 -1.55
C LEU A 92 2.75 7.38 -0.11
N ARG A 93 3.11 8.61 0.26
CA ARG A 93 3.55 8.93 1.61
C ARG A 93 2.44 8.76 2.65
N ASP A 94 1.20 9.09 2.31
CA ASP A 94 0.05 8.83 3.20
C ASP A 94 -0.13 7.32 3.41
N PHE A 95 -0.01 6.53 2.34
CA PHE A 95 -0.10 5.07 2.38
C PHE A 95 1.00 4.43 3.23
N VAL A 96 2.27 4.77 2.99
CA VAL A 96 3.41 4.21 3.73
C VAL A 96 3.38 4.62 5.20
N ARG A 97 3.06 5.88 5.51
CA ARG A 97 2.96 6.37 6.90
C ARG A 97 1.88 5.67 7.69
N TRP A 98 0.76 5.35 7.05
CA TRP A 98 -0.30 4.63 7.73
C TRP A 98 0.17 3.23 8.13
N ILE A 99 0.87 2.52 7.23
CA ILE A 99 1.41 1.19 7.53
C ILE A 99 2.53 1.24 8.58
N SER A 100 3.45 2.20 8.51
CA SER A 100 4.49 2.33 9.53
C SER A 100 3.96 2.68 10.91
N GLY A 101 2.80 3.35 10.99
CA GLY A 101 2.08 3.55 12.25
C GLY A 101 1.52 2.27 12.87
N HIS A 102 1.20 1.26 12.05
CA HIS A 102 0.68 -0.05 12.49
C HIS A 102 1.77 -1.12 12.62
N CYS A 103 2.91 -0.90 11.98
CA CYS A 103 4.09 -1.75 12.06
C CYS A 103 5.28 -0.96 12.64
N PRO A 104 5.29 -0.67 13.96
CA PRO A 104 6.25 0.25 14.56
C PRO A 104 7.69 -0.30 14.62
N ASN A 105 7.89 -1.60 14.37
CA ASN A 105 9.17 -2.27 14.51
C ASN A 105 9.90 -2.54 13.19
N ILE A 106 9.45 -1.92 12.08
CA ILE A 106 10.13 -2.02 10.78
C ILE A 106 11.58 -1.51 10.91
N LYS A 107 12.53 -2.37 10.55
CA LYS A 107 13.99 -2.11 10.53
C LYS A 107 14.55 -2.12 9.11
N PHE A 108 13.93 -2.88 8.20
CA PHE A 108 14.39 -3.06 6.83
C PHE A 108 13.25 -2.80 5.85
N THR A 109 13.55 -2.04 4.80
CA THR A 109 12.63 -1.75 3.71
C THR A 109 13.28 -2.16 2.39
N LEU A 110 12.57 -2.95 1.60
CA LEU A 110 12.97 -3.35 0.26
C LEU A 110 12.02 -2.70 -0.75
N THR A 111 12.58 -2.24 -1.87
CA THR A 111 11.84 -1.58 -2.96
C THR A 111 12.56 -1.79 -4.28
N ASP A 112 11.81 -1.85 -5.38
CA ASP A 112 12.39 -1.72 -6.72
C ASP A 112 12.49 -0.25 -7.14
N LYS A 113 13.74 0.25 -7.22
CA LYS A 113 14.20 1.42 -7.99
C LYS A 113 13.35 2.71 -7.97
N ASP A 114 12.57 2.98 -6.93
CA ASP A 114 11.95 4.29 -6.71
C ASP A 114 12.61 5.04 -5.54
N VAL A 115 13.10 6.26 -5.78
CA VAL A 115 13.87 7.05 -4.79
C VAL A 115 13.01 7.44 -3.59
N ILE A 116 11.71 7.59 -3.80
CA ILE A 116 10.75 7.90 -2.74
C ILE A 116 10.61 6.72 -1.79
N GLU A 117 10.61 5.48 -2.31
CA GLU A 117 10.49 4.26 -1.53
C GLU A 117 11.77 3.94 -0.74
N ILE A 118 12.94 4.37 -1.23
CA ILE A 118 14.23 4.21 -0.55
C ILE A 118 14.35 5.15 0.68
N ASN A 119 13.71 6.32 0.66
CA ASN A 119 13.87 7.37 1.69
C ASN A 119 12.59 7.60 2.54
N ALA A 120 11.59 6.73 2.44
CA ALA A 120 10.29 6.87 3.09
C ALA A 120 10.36 6.76 4.63
#